data_AF-A0A9W8GT16-F1
#
_entry.id   AF-A0A9W8GT16-F1
#
_cell.length_a   1.000
_cell.length_b   1.000
_cell.length_c   1.000
_cell.angle_alpha   90.00
_cell.angle_beta   90.00
_cell.angle_gamma   90.00
#
_symmetry.space_group_name_H-M   'P 1'
#
loop_
_entity.id
_entity.type
_entity.pdbx_description
1 polymer ?
#
loop_
_entity_poly.entity_id
_entity_poly.type
_entity_poly.pdbx_seq_one_letter_code
_entity_poly.pdbx_strand_id
1 'polypeptide(L)'
;HYYPECLGLVLIYNASWVFNSLWKLIRPLLDPVVASKVQFAASQKDLQRFIAPENLPIELGGSDRFTYTYAMPTEKENAPMFDSSAYDSAADKRHTACDDFEAATRAWANATVSPAEFLPHARTLAADSVIAASKAMDKYRRARTQYHRTGVIADNLTVNWESS
;
A
#
# COMPACT_ATOMS: atom_id res chain seq x y z
N HIS A 1 24.48 7.23 3.39
CA HIS A 1 24.20 8.24 4.43
C HIS A 1 22.72 8.63 4.59
N TYR A 2 21.79 8.17 3.74
CA TYR A 2 20.38 8.65 3.78
C TYR A 2 19.44 7.93 4.76
N TYR A 3 19.86 6.81 5.35
CA TYR A 3 19.07 6.02 6.31
C TYR A 3 19.91 5.62 7.54
N PRO A 4 20.46 6.60 8.30
CA PRO A 4 21.15 6.28 9.55
C PRO A 4 20.17 5.63 10.53
N GLU A 5 20.64 4.62 11.26
CA GLU A 5 19.90 3.96 12.36
C GLU A 5 18.63 3.16 12.00
N CYS A 6 18.23 3.08 10.72
CA CYS A 6 17.07 2.27 10.32
C CYS A 6 17.31 0.74 10.41
N LEU A 7 18.56 0.30 10.49
CA LEU A 7 18.91 -1.11 10.60
C LEU A 7 18.88 -1.54 12.08
N GLY A 8 17.97 -2.43 12.46
CA GLY A 8 17.89 -3.00 13.81
C GLY A 8 18.69 -4.30 13.98
N LEU A 9 18.57 -5.22 13.03
CA LEU A 9 19.14 -6.57 13.08
C LEU A 9 19.37 -7.08 11.65
N VAL A 10 20.47 -7.79 11.44
CA VAL A 10 20.73 -8.58 10.23
C VAL A 10 20.90 -10.02 10.64
N LEU A 11 20.04 -10.91 10.16
CA LEU A 11 20.16 -12.34 10.36
C LEU A 11 20.74 -12.99 9.11
N ILE A 12 21.86 -13.67 9.25
CA ILE A 12 22.48 -14.43 8.17
C ILE A 12 22.23 -15.90 8.45
N TYR A 13 21.27 -16.48 7.73
CA TYR A 13 20.83 -17.86 7.93
C TYR A 13 21.56 -18.84 7.00
N ASN A 14 21.90 -20.02 7.54
CA ASN A 14 22.55 -21.11 6.80
C ASN A 14 23.81 -20.65 6.05
N ALA A 15 24.59 -19.76 6.68
CA ALA A 15 25.81 -19.24 6.09
C ALA A 15 26.87 -20.34 6.00
N SER A 16 27.46 -20.53 4.83
CA SER A 16 28.57 -21.47 4.68
C SER A 16 29.79 -21.02 5.50
N TRP A 17 30.70 -21.94 5.81
CA TRP A 17 31.94 -21.65 6.53
C TRP A 17 32.78 -20.54 5.85
N VAL A 18 32.65 -20.38 4.52
CA VAL A 18 33.30 -19.33 3.74
C VAL A 18 32.80 -17.94 4.16
N PHE A 19 31.51 -17.79 4.44
CA PHE A 19 30.95 -16.51 4.85
C PHE A 19 31.48 -16.06 6.21
N ASN A 20 31.68 -17.00 7.16
CA ASN A 20 32.28 -16.67 8.45
C ASN A 20 33.72 -16.14 8.29
N SER A 21 34.48 -16.67 7.33
CA SER A 21 35.82 -16.20 7.01
C SER A 21 35.79 -14.80 6.39
N LEU A 22 34.90 -14.57 5.43
CA LEU A 22 34.71 -13.25 4.80
C LEU A 22 34.25 -12.20 5.82
N TRP A 23 33.35 -12.56 6.73
CA TRP A 23 32.86 -11.68 7.79
C TRP A 23 33.99 -11.18 8.70
N LYS A 24 34.96 -12.01 9.04
CA LYS A 24 36.14 -11.60 9.83
C LYS A 24 36.98 -10.53 9.13
N LEU A 25 37.00 -10.52 7.79
CA LEU A 25 37.70 -9.52 7.00
C LEU A 25 36.90 -8.22 6.86
N ILE A 26 35.58 -8.31 6.73
CA ILE A 26 34.69 -7.15 6.53
C ILE A 26 34.40 -6.43 7.86
N ARG A 27 34.24 -7.16 8.96
CA ARG A 27 33.81 -6.62 10.25
C ARG A 27 34.64 -5.42 10.73
N PRO A 28 35.99 -5.38 10.63
CA PRO A 28 36.78 -4.21 11.01
C PRO A 28 36.55 -2.96 10.16
N LEU A 29 35.96 -3.11 8.97
CA LEU A 29 35.65 -2.01 8.05
C LEU A 29 34.27 -1.38 8.33
N LEU A 30 33.46 -2.00 9.20
CA LEU A 30 32.14 -1.52 9.58
C LEU A 30 32.20 -0.79 10.92
N ASP A 31 31.36 0.24 11.06
CA ASP A 31 31.14 0.87 12.36
C ASP A 31 30.69 -0.18 13.41
N PRO A 32 31.22 -0.14 14.65
CA PRO A 32 30.91 -1.13 15.67
C PRO A 32 29.42 -1.33 15.94
N VAL A 33 28.59 -0.28 15.82
CA VAL A 33 27.14 -0.33 16.04
C VAL A 33 26.44 -1.10 14.93
N VAL A 34 26.94 -1.01 13.68
CA VAL A 34 26.42 -1.80 12.56
C VAL A 34 26.89 -3.25 12.67
N ALA A 35 28.16 -3.45 13.02
CA ALA A 35 28.74 -4.78 13.18
C ALA A 35 28.06 -5.61 14.28
N SER A 36 27.64 -4.97 15.39
CA SER A 36 26.94 -5.67 16.48
C SER A 36 25.51 -6.11 16.13
N LYS A 37 24.92 -5.54 15.07
CA LYS A 37 23.58 -5.89 14.59
C LYS A 37 23.56 -7.13 13.69
N VAL A 38 24.72 -7.63 13.26
CA VAL A 38 24.80 -8.82 12.42
C VAL A 38 24.89 -10.07 13.30
N GLN A 39 23.92 -10.97 13.15
CA GLN A 39 23.84 -12.24 13.87
C GLN A 39 23.80 -13.39 12.87
N PHE A 40 24.52 -14.46 13.20
CA PHE A 40 24.58 -15.67 12.41
C PHE A 40 23.65 -16.72 12.99
N ALA A 41 22.75 -17.25 12.16
CA ALA A 41 21.86 -18.35 12.51
C ALA A 41 22.25 -19.57 11.70
N ALA A 42 22.84 -20.58 12.36
CA ALA A 42 23.27 -21.81 11.69
C ALA A 42 22.13 -22.84 11.59
N SER A 43 21.14 -22.75 12.48
CA SER A 43 20.00 -23.66 12.56
C SER A 43 18.68 -22.92 12.65
N GLN A 44 17.59 -23.61 12.33
CA GLN A 44 16.21 -23.14 12.56
C GLN A 44 16.00 -22.71 14.02
N LYS A 45 16.59 -23.44 14.99
CA LYS A 45 16.52 -23.10 16.41
C LYS A 45 17.16 -21.74 16.70
N ASP A 46 18.22 -21.38 15.98
CA ASP A 46 18.86 -20.07 16.13
C ASP A 46 17.98 -18.95 15.56
N LEU A 47 17.33 -19.17 14.42
CA LEU A 47 16.34 -18.22 13.86
C LEU A 47 15.18 -17.98 14.82
N GLN A 48 14.68 -19.04 15.45
CA GLN A 48 13.56 -18.97 16.39
C GLN A 48 13.84 -18.16 17.67
N ARG A 49 15.12 -17.84 17.95
CA ARG A 49 15.49 -16.90 19.02
C ARG A 49 15.16 -15.45 18.67
N PHE A 50 14.96 -15.15 17.39
CA PHE A 50 14.71 -13.81 16.87
C PHE A 50 13.31 -13.67 16.25
N ILE A 51 12.78 -14.74 15.63
CA ILE A 51 11.51 -14.73 14.91
C ILE A 51 10.64 -15.87 15.46
N ALA A 52 9.44 -15.55 15.95
CA ALA A 52 8.51 -16.57 16.42
C ALA A 52 8.13 -17.55 15.28
N PRO A 53 7.93 -18.85 15.55
CA PRO A 53 7.65 -19.84 14.51
C PRO A 53 6.47 -19.48 13.60
N GLU A 54 5.43 -18.86 14.14
CA GLU A 54 4.23 -18.40 13.43
C GLU A 54 4.48 -17.29 12.41
N ASN A 55 5.58 -16.55 12.55
CA ASN A 55 5.98 -15.45 11.65
C ASN A 55 7.15 -15.85 10.74
N LEU A 56 7.58 -17.11 10.77
CA LEU A 56 8.66 -17.62 9.95
C LEU A 56 8.07 -18.53 8.85
N PRO A 57 8.44 -18.33 7.57
CA PRO A 57 8.00 -19.20 6.48
C PRO A 57 8.33 -20.67 6.73
N ILE A 58 7.46 -21.58 6.28
CA ILE A 58 7.70 -23.04 6.37
C ILE A 58 9.03 -23.46 5.73
N GLU A 59 9.41 -22.81 4.63
CA GLU A 59 10.68 -23.04 3.92
C GLU A 59 11.92 -22.76 4.79
N LEU A 60 11.78 -21.90 5.80
CA LEU A 60 12.82 -21.57 6.78
C LEU A 60 12.63 -22.31 8.11
N GLY A 61 11.66 -23.24 8.19
CA GLY A 61 11.33 -24.02 9.38
C GLY A 61 10.39 -23.29 10.37
N GLY A 62 9.55 -22.38 9.91
CA GLY A 62 8.44 -21.90 10.73
C GLY A 62 7.12 -22.60 10.42
N SER A 63 6.02 -21.95 10.78
CA SER A 63 4.66 -22.42 10.50
C SER A 63 3.85 -21.44 9.65
N ASP A 64 4.45 -20.33 9.21
CA ASP A 64 3.82 -19.42 8.27
C ASP A 64 3.69 -20.09 6.89
N ARG A 65 2.42 -20.27 6.48
CA ARG A 65 2.02 -20.89 5.21
C ARG A 65 1.87 -19.86 4.09
N PHE A 66 2.10 -18.58 4.36
CA PHE A 66 1.98 -17.56 3.35
C PHE A 66 2.98 -17.80 2.22
N THR A 67 2.47 -17.85 0.99
CA THR A 67 3.27 -17.91 -0.22
C THR A 67 2.88 -16.75 -1.11
N TYR A 68 3.85 -15.88 -1.38
CA TYR A 68 3.62 -14.76 -2.28
C TYR A 68 3.35 -15.27 -3.70
N THR A 69 2.16 -14.95 -4.22
CA THR A 69 1.78 -15.23 -5.60
C THR A 69 1.55 -13.92 -6.35
N TYR A 70 2.19 -13.78 -7.51
CA TYR A 70 1.97 -12.64 -8.40
C TYR A 70 0.99 -13.02 -9.52
N ALA A 71 -0.13 -12.33 -9.56
CA ALA A 71 -1.13 -12.49 -10.61
C ALA A 71 -0.72 -11.61 -11.80
N MET A 72 -0.54 -12.23 -12.97
CA MET A 72 -0.15 -11.50 -14.16
C MET A 72 -1.29 -10.60 -14.66
N PRO A 73 -0.99 -9.39 -15.19
CA PRO A 73 -1.99 -8.57 -15.85
C PRO A 73 -2.55 -9.28 -17.09
N THR A 74 -3.81 -9.01 -17.42
CA THR A 74 -4.39 -9.41 -18.72
C THR A 74 -4.28 -8.28 -19.74
N GLU A 75 -4.17 -8.61 -21.03
CA GLU A 75 -4.03 -7.60 -22.10
C GLU A 75 -5.17 -6.57 -22.12
N LYS A 76 -6.38 -6.98 -21.74
CA LYS A 76 -7.59 -6.15 -21.78
C LYS A 76 -7.91 -5.46 -20.46
N GLU A 77 -7.15 -5.72 -19.40
CA GLU A 77 -7.39 -5.22 -18.04
C GLU A 77 -7.52 -3.69 -17.98
N ASN A 78 -6.69 -2.99 -18.75
CA ASN A 78 -6.65 -1.53 -18.79
C ASN A 78 -7.24 -0.94 -20.08
N ALA A 79 -7.99 -1.73 -20.86
CA ALA A 79 -8.66 -1.26 -22.07
C ALA A 79 -9.48 0.03 -21.86
N PRO A 80 -10.22 0.21 -20.73
CA PRO A 80 -10.96 1.44 -20.48
C PRO A 80 -10.08 2.71 -20.43
N MET A 81 -8.81 2.62 -20.05
CA MET A 81 -7.92 3.80 -20.00
C MET A 81 -7.66 4.42 -21.37
N PHE A 82 -7.88 3.66 -22.45
CA PHE A 82 -7.68 4.12 -23.81
C PHE A 82 -8.97 4.63 -24.48
N ASP A 83 -10.09 4.61 -23.76
CA ASP A 83 -11.35 5.21 -24.20
C ASP A 83 -11.39 6.69 -23.79
N SER A 84 -10.83 7.55 -24.64
CA SER A 84 -10.75 9.00 -24.36
C SER A 84 -12.14 9.64 -24.23
N SER A 85 -13.12 9.19 -25.03
CA SER A 85 -14.48 9.72 -24.98
C SER A 85 -15.16 9.40 -23.63
N ALA A 86 -15.03 8.16 -23.16
CA ALA A 86 -15.57 7.78 -21.86
C ALA A 86 -14.81 8.45 -20.70
N TYR A 87 -13.49 8.65 -20.85
CA TYR A 87 -12.70 9.44 -19.91
C TYR A 87 -13.21 10.88 -19.80
N ASP A 88 -13.38 11.57 -20.94
CA ASP A 88 -13.83 12.97 -20.97
C ASP A 88 -15.21 13.09 -20.32
N SER A 89 -16.15 12.20 -20.66
CA SER A 89 -17.48 12.18 -20.02
C SER A 89 -17.42 11.94 -18.50
N ALA A 90 -16.52 11.08 -18.03
CA ALA A 90 -16.34 10.85 -16.59
C ALA A 90 -15.64 12.03 -15.90
N ALA A 91 -14.70 12.69 -16.58
CA ALA A 91 -14.01 13.89 -16.11
C ALA A 91 -14.99 15.05 -15.96
N ASP A 92 -15.86 15.27 -16.94
CA ASP A 92 -16.90 16.31 -16.91
C ASP A 92 -17.86 16.10 -15.73
N LYS A 93 -18.35 14.87 -15.52
CA LYS A 93 -19.21 14.56 -14.36
C LYS A 93 -18.52 14.85 -13.04
N ARG A 94 -17.23 14.52 -12.93
CA ARG A 94 -16.44 14.82 -11.73
C ARG A 94 -16.24 16.33 -11.57
N HIS A 95 -16.02 17.06 -12.66
CA HIS A 95 -15.85 18.51 -12.64
C HIS A 95 -17.14 19.19 -12.16
N THR A 96 -18.30 18.83 -12.73
CA THR A 96 -19.60 19.33 -12.26
C THR A 96 -19.83 19.04 -10.78
N ALA A 97 -19.53 17.82 -10.30
CA ALA A 97 -19.66 17.49 -8.89
C ALA A 97 -18.73 18.34 -8.00
N CYS A 98 -17.52 18.65 -8.47
CA CYS A 98 -16.61 19.57 -7.77
C CYS A 98 -17.17 20.99 -7.74
N ASP A 99 -17.70 21.49 -8.86
CA ASP A 99 -18.29 22.84 -8.94
C ASP A 99 -19.49 22.97 -7.99
N ASP A 100 -20.36 21.95 -7.93
CA ASP A 100 -21.48 21.88 -7.01
C ASP A 100 -21.03 21.88 -5.55
N PHE A 101 -19.98 21.11 -5.23
CA PHE A 101 -19.40 21.08 -3.89
C PHE A 101 -18.78 22.42 -3.50
N GLU A 102 -18.08 23.07 -4.42
CA GLU A 102 -17.53 24.41 -4.21
C GLU A 102 -18.61 25.45 -4.02
N ALA A 103 -19.68 25.42 -4.84
CA ALA A 103 -20.82 26.31 -4.72
C ALA A 103 -21.53 26.15 -3.36
N ALA A 104 -21.79 24.90 -2.95
CA ALA A 104 -22.36 24.58 -1.65
C ALA A 104 -21.45 25.04 -0.50
N THR A 105 -20.13 24.89 -0.65
CA THR A 105 -19.14 25.34 0.34
C THR A 105 -19.08 26.87 0.44
N ARG A 106 -19.13 27.59 -0.69
CA ARG A 106 -19.19 29.07 -0.70
C ARG A 106 -20.48 29.59 -0.06
N ALA A 107 -21.62 28.96 -0.36
CA ALA A 107 -22.89 29.30 0.28
C ALA A 107 -22.80 29.10 1.81
N TRP A 108 -22.22 27.97 2.24
CA TRP A 108 -21.99 27.68 3.66
C TRP A 108 -21.06 28.68 4.34
N ALA A 109 -19.98 29.09 3.69
CA ALA A 109 -19.04 30.07 4.24
C ALA A 109 -19.66 31.46 4.41
N ASN A 110 -20.60 31.84 3.53
CA ASN A 110 -21.28 33.13 3.55
C ASN A 110 -22.58 33.13 4.37
N ALA A 111 -22.94 32.00 4.98
CA ALA A 111 -24.14 31.86 5.78
C ALA A 111 -24.08 32.70 7.05
N THR A 112 -25.08 33.54 7.28
CA THR A 112 -25.24 34.32 8.52
C THR A 112 -26.00 33.57 9.62
N VAL A 113 -26.54 32.38 9.31
CA VAL A 113 -27.26 31.53 10.27
C VAL A 113 -26.30 30.58 11.00
N SER A 114 -26.75 30.06 12.13
CA SER A 114 -25.98 29.10 12.94
C SER A 114 -25.48 27.91 12.11
N PRO A 115 -24.26 27.39 12.32
CA PRO A 115 -23.75 26.20 11.62
C PRO A 115 -24.64 24.96 11.69
N ALA A 116 -25.54 24.88 12.68
CA ALA A 116 -26.53 23.80 12.82
C ALA A 116 -27.77 23.97 11.91
N GLU A 117 -28.06 25.20 11.47
CA GLU A 117 -29.20 25.52 10.60
C GLU A 117 -28.81 25.60 9.12
N PHE A 118 -27.55 25.93 8.81
CA PHE A 118 -27.07 25.96 7.43
C PHE A 118 -26.70 24.56 6.93
N LEU A 119 -27.70 23.88 6.34
CA LEU A 119 -27.64 22.61 5.61
C LEU A 119 -26.28 21.89 5.63
N PRO A 120 -25.95 21.15 6.71
CA PRO A 120 -24.90 20.12 6.65
C PRO A 120 -25.17 19.13 5.51
N HIS A 121 -26.45 18.92 5.16
CA HIS A 121 -26.88 17.93 4.17
C HIS A 121 -26.46 18.27 2.73
N ALA A 122 -26.63 19.50 2.25
CA ALA A 122 -26.34 19.83 0.85
C ALA A 122 -24.85 19.72 0.51
N ARG A 123 -23.98 20.23 1.39
CA ARG A 123 -22.53 20.12 1.23
C ARG A 123 -22.06 18.66 1.36
N THR A 124 -22.61 17.89 2.30
CA THR A 124 -22.28 16.47 2.44
C THR A 124 -22.72 15.66 1.21
N LEU A 125 -23.93 15.87 0.70
CA LEU A 125 -24.40 15.23 -0.53
C LEU A 125 -23.52 15.58 -1.75
N ALA A 126 -23.08 16.83 -1.86
CA ALA A 126 -22.16 17.25 -2.92
C ALA A 126 -20.77 16.59 -2.74
N ALA A 127 -20.26 16.48 -1.52
CA ALA A 127 -19.02 15.75 -1.24
C ALA A 127 -19.13 14.26 -1.61
N ASP A 128 -20.23 13.61 -1.26
CA ASP A 128 -20.51 12.22 -1.62
C ASP A 128 -20.57 12.04 -3.13
N SER A 129 -21.13 13.02 -3.84
CA SER A 129 -21.18 13.06 -5.31
C SER A 129 -19.77 13.16 -5.92
N VAL A 130 -18.88 13.98 -5.35
CA VAL A 130 -17.47 14.06 -5.78
C VAL A 130 -16.76 12.72 -5.58
N ILE A 131 -16.98 12.06 -4.45
CA ILE A 131 -16.39 10.75 -4.15
C ILE A 131 -16.91 9.70 -5.14
N ALA A 132 -18.22 9.66 -5.37
CA ALA A 132 -18.85 8.73 -6.30
C ALA A 132 -18.37 8.92 -7.74
N ALA A 133 -18.32 10.17 -8.22
CA ALA A 133 -17.82 10.49 -9.56
C ALA A 133 -16.32 10.14 -9.70
N SER A 134 -15.52 10.38 -8.65
CA SER A 134 -14.10 10.03 -8.65
C SER A 134 -13.88 8.51 -8.68
N LYS A 135 -14.71 7.74 -7.96
CA LYS A 135 -14.71 6.27 -8.02
C LYS A 135 -15.11 5.77 -9.41
N ALA A 136 -16.14 6.35 -10.02
CA ALA A 136 -16.59 5.98 -11.37
C ALA A 136 -15.55 6.28 -12.45
N MET A 137 -14.80 7.37 -12.29
CA MET A 137 -13.73 7.80 -13.21
C MET A 137 -12.48 6.92 -13.11
N ASP A 138 -12.30 6.20 -12.00
CA ASP A 138 -11.05 5.54 -11.64
C ASP A 138 -10.45 4.66 -12.75
N LYS A 139 -11.28 3.78 -13.33
CA LYS A 139 -10.88 2.80 -14.36
C LYS A 139 -10.35 3.43 -15.65
N TYR A 140 -10.69 4.70 -15.90
CA TYR A 140 -10.24 5.44 -17.06
C TYR A 140 -8.90 6.15 -16.80
N ARG A 141 -8.53 6.36 -15.52
CA ARG A 141 -7.35 7.15 -15.13
C ARG A 141 -6.19 6.30 -14.61
N ARG A 142 -6.47 5.19 -13.94
CA ARG A 142 -5.45 4.37 -13.25
C ARG A 142 -5.45 2.94 -13.75
N ALA A 143 -4.25 2.41 -13.95
CA ALA A 143 -4.08 1.00 -14.26
C ALA A 143 -4.45 0.13 -13.05
N ARG A 144 -5.01 -1.04 -13.31
CA ARG A 144 -5.27 -2.05 -12.29
C ARG A 144 -3.96 -2.61 -11.75
N THR A 145 -3.93 -2.79 -10.44
CA THR A 145 -2.75 -3.22 -9.67
C THR A 145 -2.92 -4.66 -9.20
N GLN A 146 -1.87 -5.23 -8.62
CA GLN A 146 -1.94 -6.56 -7.99
C GLN A 146 -3.08 -6.65 -6.97
N TYR A 147 -3.35 -5.58 -6.22
CA TYR A 147 -4.44 -5.52 -5.25
C TYR A 147 -5.83 -5.63 -5.87
N HIS A 148 -6.01 -5.19 -7.12
CA HIS A 148 -7.27 -5.40 -7.83
C HIS A 148 -7.40 -6.87 -8.27
N ARG A 149 -6.29 -7.45 -8.75
CA ARG A 149 -6.24 -8.84 -9.19
C ARG A 149 -6.40 -9.85 -8.05
N THR A 150 -5.96 -9.51 -6.84
CA THR A 150 -6.14 -10.33 -5.64
C THR A 150 -7.41 -9.99 -4.86
N GLY A 151 -8.29 -9.15 -5.40
CA GLY A 151 -9.57 -8.78 -4.77
C GLY A 151 -9.47 -7.86 -3.55
N VAL A 152 -8.26 -7.47 -3.15
CA VAL A 152 -8.02 -6.56 -2.00
C VAL A 152 -8.65 -5.19 -2.26
N ILE A 153 -8.62 -4.73 -3.51
CA ILE A 153 -9.30 -3.51 -3.95
C ILE A 153 -10.34 -3.89 -5.00
N ALA A 154 -11.62 -3.64 -4.71
CA ALA A 154 -12.69 -3.80 -5.67
C ALA A 154 -12.77 -2.62 -6.65
N ASP A 155 -13.51 -2.77 -7.76
CA ASP A 155 -13.67 -1.73 -8.79
C ASP A 155 -14.29 -0.42 -8.27
N ASN A 156 -15.06 -0.48 -7.18
CA ASN A 156 -15.64 0.67 -6.49
C ASN A 156 -14.68 1.29 -5.45
N LEU A 157 -13.41 0.86 -5.44
CA LEU A 157 -12.35 1.26 -4.51
C LEU A 157 -12.61 0.90 -3.04
N THR A 158 -13.49 -0.07 -2.74
CA THR A 158 -13.55 -0.63 -1.38
C THR A 158 -12.39 -1.57 -1.14
N VAL A 159 -11.80 -1.50 0.05
CA VAL A 159 -10.64 -2.31 0.44
C VAL A 159 -11.09 -3.43 1.38
N ASN A 160 -10.70 -4.67 1.07
CA ASN A 160 -10.85 -5.82 1.94
C ASN A 160 -9.50 -6.52 2.13
N TRP A 161 -8.90 -6.40 3.30
CA TRP A 161 -7.62 -7.06 3.60
C TRP A 161 -7.75 -8.56 3.90
N GLU A 162 -8.98 -9.06 4.05
CA GLU A 162 -9.26 -10.48 4.31
C GLU A 162 -9.43 -11.31 3.02
N SER A 163 -9.40 -10.68 1.85
CA SER A 163 -9.62 -11.36 0.56
C SER A 163 -8.36 -12.01 -0.03
N SER A 164 -7.21 -11.85 0.64
CA SER A 164 -5.88 -12.29 0.18
C SER A 164 -5.31 -13.42 1.03
#